data_AF-A0A8F5BQH2-F1
#
_entry.id   AF-A0A8F5BQH2-F1
#
_cell.length_a   1.000
_cell.length_b   1.000
_cell.length_c   1.000
_cell.angle_alpha   90.00
_cell.angle_beta   90.00
_cell.angle_gamma   90.00
#
_symmetry.space_group_name_H-M   'P 1'
#
loop_
_entity.id
_entity.type
_entity.pdbx_description
1 polymer ?
#
loop_
_entity_poly.entity_id
_entity_poly.type
_entity_poly.pdbx_seq_one_letter_code
_entity_poly.pdbx_strand_id
1 'polypeptide(L)'
;MNALLYILPLLVISIIVSIFNKKAGYILFAISSSILLIISIYEYNGVLSFFSIISASVFSIISASVWLLTSIFSIDYDHYGKWLSPLYGLTILGMVLVLYSNNYLLFLAGWEIMTIPAYVAIGLTAKNNRPPFVFMAFGELSTISY
;
A
#
# COMPACT_ATOMS: atom_id res chain seq x y z
N MET A 1 -7.21 -0.22 19.99
CA MET A 1 -5.76 -0.42 19.83
C MET A 1 -5.36 0.26 18.53
N ASN A 2 -4.32 1.10 18.48
CA ASN A 2 -3.95 1.74 17.21
C ASN A 2 -3.37 0.67 16.27
N ALA A 3 -4.18 0.13 15.37
CA ALA A 3 -3.79 -0.84 14.34
C ALA A 3 -2.47 -0.45 13.64
N LEU A 4 -2.32 0.85 13.36
CA LEU A 4 -1.12 1.47 12.81
C LEU A 4 0.18 1.12 13.55
N LEU A 5 0.18 1.05 14.88
CA LEU A 5 1.40 0.79 15.66
C LEU A 5 1.95 -0.61 15.41
N TYR A 6 1.09 -1.58 15.09
CA TYR A 6 1.50 -2.96 14.85
C TYR A 6 1.83 -3.21 13.37
N ILE A 7 1.11 -2.56 12.46
CA ILE A 7 1.23 -2.81 11.01
C ILE A 7 2.38 -2.02 10.38
N LEU A 8 2.60 -0.76 10.77
CA LEU A 8 3.64 0.07 10.15
C LEU A 8 5.05 -0.52 10.29
N PRO A 9 5.51 -0.97 11.48
CA PRO A 9 6.83 -1.57 11.61
C PRO A 9 6.97 -2.81 10.72
N LEU A 10 5.92 -3.63 10.64
CA LEU A 10 5.93 -4.85 9.84
C LEU A 10 6.02 -4.56 8.34
N LEU A 11 5.30 -3.55 7.84
CA LEU A 11 5.40 -3.10 6.44
C LEU A 11 6.79 -2.54 6.12
N VAL A 12 7.38 -1.74 7.01
CA VAL A 12 8.73 -1.20 6.82
C VAL A 12 9.76 -2.33 6.77
N ILE A 13 9.67 -3.30 7.69
CA ILE A 13 10.54 -4.49 7.68
C ILE A 13 10.36 -5.27 6.36
N SER A 14 9.12 -5.44 5.89
CA SER A 14 8.82 -6.13 4.64
C SER A 14 9.47 -5.44 3.43
N ILE A 15 9.47 -4.10 3.39
CA ILE A 15 10.15 -3.30 2.35
C ILE A 15 11.67 -3.48 2.43
N ILE A 16 12.26 -3.43 3.63
CA ILE A 16 13.71 -3.61 3.78
C ILE A 16 14.12 -5.01 3.33
N VAL A 17 13.38 -6.05 3.73
CA VAL A 17 13.63 -7.43 3.33
C VAL A 17 13.46 -7.62 1.82
N SER A 18 12.48 -6.95 1.19
CA SER A 18 12.21 -7.10 -0.23
C SER A 18 13.34 -6.57 -1.13
N ILE A 19 14.14 -5.60 -0.65
CA ILE A 19 15.34 -5.10 -1.34
C ILE A 19 16.38 -6.22 -1.51
N PHE A 20 16.54 -7.08 -0.50
CA PHE A 20 17.49 -8.19 -0.53
C PHE A 20 16.91 -9.44 -1.19
N ASN A 21 15.64 -9.74 -0.93
CA ASN A 21 14.95 -10.90 -1.48
C ASN A 21 13.48 -10.60 -1.74
N LYS A 22 13.13 -10.41 -3.01
CA LYS A 22 11.76 -10.11 -3.45
C LYS A 22 10.72 -11.14 -3.00
N LYS A 23 11.06 -12.43 -2.99
CA LYS A 23 10.12 -13.49 -2.58
C LYS A 23 9.83 -13.41 -1.09
N ALA A 24 10.87 -13.23 -0.27
CA ALA A 24 10.71 -13.01 1.16
C ALA A 24 9.90 -11.73 1.45
N GLY A 25 10.14 -10.67 0.68
CA GLY A 25 9.34 -9.44 0.71
C GLY A 25 7.85 -9.70 0.48
N TYR A 26 7.48 -10.35 -0.62
CA TYR A 26 6.08 -10.69 -0.92
C TYR A 26 5.42 -11.58 0.14
N ILE A 27 6.15 -12.55 0.69
CA ILE A 27 5.66 -13.38 1.80
C ILE A 27 5.35 -12.51 3.02
N LEU A 28 6.24 -11.59 3.38
CA LEU A 28 6.02 -10.68 4.50
C LEU A 28 4.89 -9.67 4.22
N PHE A 29 4.71 -9.21 2.98
CA PHE A 29 3.55 -8.38 2.61
C PHE A 29 2.24 -9.16 2.69
N ALA A 30 2.22 -10.44 2.33
CA ALA A 30 1.05 -11.30 2.50
C ALA A 30 0.70 -11.47 3.99
N ILE A 31 1.70 -11.70 4.86
CA ILE A 31 1.52 -11.78 6.31
C ILE A 31 1.01 -10.45 6.87
N SER A 32 1.63 -9.34 6.48
CA SER A 32 1.22 -7.99 6.90
C SER A 32 -0.23 -7.68 6.52
N SER A 33 -0.61 -8.01 5.28
CA SER A 33 -1.97 -7.82 4.76
C SER A 33 -2.97 -8.73 5.48
N SER A 34 -2.57 -9.96 5.83
CA SER A 34 -3.41 -10.89 6.60
C SER A 34 -3.69 -10.36 8.01
N ILE A 35 -2.67 -9.83 8.67
CA ILE A 35 -2.81 -9.20 10.00
C ILE A 35 -3.70 -7.96 9.91
N LEU A 36 -3.48 -7.09 8.90
CA LEU A 36 -4.32 -5.90 8.68
C LEU A 36 -5.78 -6.27 8.44
N LEU A 37 -6.04 -7.31 7.64
CA LEU A 37 -7.39 -7.81 7.38
C LEU A 37 -8.07 -8.28 8.67
N ILE A 38 -7.37 -9.07 9.49
CA ILE A 38 -7.90 -9.55 10.77
C ILE A 38 -8.24 -8.38 11.69
N ILE A 39 -7.32 -7.42 11.86
CA ILE A 39 -7.55 -6.24 12.69
C ILE A 39 -8.73 -5.42 12.18
N SER A 40 -8.82 -5.21 10.86
CA SER A 40 -9.90 -4.42 10.24
C SER A 40 -11.28 -5.07 10.45
N ILE A 41 -11.37 -6.41 10.40
CA ILE A 41 -12.61 -7.15 10.70
C ILE A 41 -12.99 -7.00 12.18
N TYR A 42 -12.03 -7.08 13.11
CA TYR A 42 -12.31 -6.86 14.53
C TYR A 42 -12.78 -5.44 14.81
N GLU A 43 -12.16 -4.43 14.20
CA GLU A 43 -12.56 -3.03 14.33
C GLU A 43 -13.95 -2.77 13.74
N TYR A 44 -14.29 -3.40 12.62
CA TYR A 44 -15.63 -3.34 12.02
C TYR A 44 -16.72 -3.89 12.95
N ASN A 45 -16.45 -5.00 13.65
CA ASN A 45 -17.41 -5.61 14.57
C ASN A 45 -17.53 -4.86 15.91
N GLY A 46 -16.54 -4.05 16.27
CA GLY A 46 -16.40 -3.46 17.61
C GLY A 46 -17.09 -2.11 17.84
N VAL A 47 -17.56 -1.41 16.80
CA VAL A 47 -18.10 -0.05 16.96
C VAL A 47 -19.34 0.24 16.11
N LEU A 48 -20.47 0.42 16.81
CA LEU A 48 -21.79 0.86 16.33
C LEU A 48 -21.83 2.36 15.95
N SER A 49 -20.79 2.93 15.33
CA SER A 49 -20.83 4.30 14.80
C SER A 49 -20.96 4.28 13.28
N PHE A 50 -22.15 4.64 12.80
CA PHE A 50 -22.70 4.18 11.52
C PHE A 50 -22.18 4.92 10.27
N PHE A 51 -21.32 5.94 10.37
CA PHE A 51 -21.02 6.79 9.20
C PHE A 51 -19.53 7.09 8.97
N SER A 52 -18.75 7.36 10.02
CA SER A 52 -17.31 7.69 9.86
C SER A 52 -16.40 6.46 9.89
N ILE A 53 -16.72 5.44 10.69
CA ILE A 53 -15.88 4.24 10.87
C ILE A 53 -16.17 3.20 9.77
N ILE A 54 -17.41 3.14 9.28
CA ILE A 54 -17.80 2.21 8.21
C ILE A 54 -16.98 2.44 6.93
N SER A 55 -16.62 3.69 6.60
CA SER A 55 -15.85 3.97 5.39
C SER A 55 -14.42 3.41 5.47
N ALA A 56 -13.62 3.84 6.45
CA ALA A 56 -12.22 3.44 6.56
C ALA A 56 -12.04 1.93 6.81
N SER A 57 -12.85 1.32 7.69
CA SER A 57 -12.75 -0.12 7.97
C SER A 57 -13.09 -0.98 6.75
N VAL A 58 -14.13 -0.60 5.98
CA VAL A 58 -14.49 -1.34 4.76
C VAL A 58 -13.42 -1.19 3.69
N PHE A 59 -12.89 0.01 3.48
CA PHE A 59 -11.76 0.21 2.55
C PHE A 59 -10.54 -0.60 2.99
N SER A 60 -10.17 -0.61 4.27
CA SER A 60 -9.06 -1.42 4.78
C SER A 60 -9.28 -2.92 4.57
N ILE A 61 -10.50 -3.45 4.76
CA ILE A 61 -10.82 -4.87 4.50
C ILE A 61 -10.63 -5.21 3.02
N ILE A 62 -11.18 -4.38 2.12
CA ILE A 62 -11.09 -4.62 0.67
C ILE A 62 -9.64 -4.52 0.22
N SER A 63 -8.95 -3.44 0.60
CA SER A 63 -7.55 -3.21 0.26
C SER A 63 -6.65 -4.31 0.80
N ALA A 64 -6.78 -4.71 2.07
CA ALA A 64 -5.98 -5.77 2.65
C ALA A 64 -6.24 -7.13 1.97
N SER A 65 -7.47 -7.42 1.56
CA SER A 65 -7.80 -8.63 0.79
C SER A 65 -7.10 -8.62 -0.56
N VAL A 66 -7.16 -7.49 -1.28
CA VAL A 66 -6.48 -7.33 -2.57
C VAL A 66 -4.97 -7.48 -2.39
N TRP A 67 -4.37 -6.78 -1.43
CA TRP A 67 -2.93 -6.83 -1.17
C TRP A 67 -2.45 -8.21 -0.75
N LEU A 68 -3.24 -8.97 0.00
CA LEU A 68 -2.95 -10.37 0.30
C LEU A 68 -2.87 -11.20 -0.98
N LEU A 69 -3.92 -11.14 -1.81
CA LEU A 69 -3.99 -11.93 -3.04
C LEU A 69 -2.90 -11.53 -4.03
N THR A 70 -2.65 -10.24 -4.23
CA THR A 70 -1.60 -9.75 -5.13
C THR A 70 -0.22 -10.08 -4.61
N SER A 71 0.01 -10.09 -3.29
CA SER A 71 1.30 -10.50 -2.71
C SER A 71 1.56 -11.99 -2.94
N ILE A 72 0.57 -12.86 -2.71
CA ILE A 72 0.70 -14.30 -2.95
C ILE A 72 0.99 -14.56 -4.43
N PHE A 73 0.23 -13.94 -5.32
CA PHE A 73 0.41 -14.11 -6.76
C PHE A 73 1.80 -13.64 -7.23
N SER A 74 2.31 -12.53 -6.67
CA SER A 74 3.57 -11.93 -7.08
C SER A 74 4.81 -12.74 -6.69
N ILE A 75 4.71 -13.68 -5.75
CA ILE A 75 5.82 -14.57 -5.34
C ILE A 75 6.39 -15.33 -6.55
N ASP A 76 5.51 -15.81 -7.42
CA ASP A 76 5.88 -16.59 -8.61
C ASP A 76 5.81 -15.77 -9.89
N TYR A 77 4.97 -14.73 -9.94
CA TYR A 77 4.77 -13.94 -11.16
C TYR A 77 5.81 -12.83 -11.40
N ASP A 78 6.47 -12.31 -10.36
CA ASP A 78 7.39 -11.18 -10.51
C ASP A 78 8.70 -11.58 -11.23
N HIS A 79 8.78 -11.25 -12.52
CA HIS A 79 9.96 -11.39 -13.37
C HIS A 79 10.59 -10.04 -13.76
N TYR A 80 10.11 -8.92 -13.21
CA TYR A 80 10.43 -7.56 -13.66
C TYR A 80 11.64 -6.93 -12.94
N GLY A 81 12.40 -7.75 -12.22
CA GLY A 81 13.64 -7.35 -11.53
C GLY A 81 13.52 -7.36 -10.01
N LYS A 82 14.45 -6.66 -9.35
CA LYS A 82 14.55 -6.60 -7.87
C LYS A 82 13.79 -5.44 -7.25
N TRP A 83 13.43 -4.43 -8.05
CA TRP A 83 12.86 -3.18 -7.56
C TRP A 83 11.33 -3.16 -7.50
N LEU A 84 10.65 -4.09 -8.19
CA LEU A 84 9.18 -4.10 -8.19
C LEU A 84 8.60 -4.39 -6.80
N SER A 85 9.15 -5.37 -6.08
CA SER A 85 8.71 -5.75 -4.73
C SER A 85 8.82 -4.62 -3.68
N PRO A 86 9.96 -3.90 -3.55
CA PRO A 86 10.03 -2.76 -2.63
C PRO A 86 9.15 -1.58 -3.04
N LEU A 87 9.00 -1.31 -4.35
CA LEU A 87 8.09 -0.26 -4.82
C LEU A 87 6.64 -0.61 -4.50
N TYR A 88 6.22 -1.85 -4.74
CA TYR A 88 4.93 -2.39 -4.34
C TYR A 88 4.70 -2.21 -2.83
N GLY A 89 5.69 -2.56 -2.01
CA GLY A 89 5.62 -2.34 -0.56
C GLY A 89 5.46 -0.88 -0.15
N LEU A 90 6.20 0.03 -0.78
CA LEU A 90 6.07 1.46 -0.54
C LEU A 90 4.69 1.98 -0.94
N THR A 91 4.12 1.49 -2.05
CA THR A 91 2.75 1.86 -2.44
C THR A 91 1.72 1.43 -1.39
N ILE A 92 1.82 0.20 -0.85
CA ILE A 92 0.95 -0.28 0.23
C ILE A 92 1.13 0.58 1.49
N LEU A 93 2.38 0.90 1.85
CA LEU A 93 2.66 1.73 3.02
C LEU A 93 2.01 3.12 2.89
N GLY A 94 2.14 3.77 1.71
CA GLY A 94 1.49 5.04 1.43
C GLY A 94 -0.04 4.95 1.53
N MET A 95 -0.64 3.91 0.94
CA MET A 95 -2.09 3.67 1.04
C MET A 95 -2.56 3.49 2.49
N VAL A 96 -1.81 2.76 3.32
CA VAL A 96 -2.12 2.62 4.75
C VAL A 96 -2.02 3.95 5.49
N LEU A 97 -0.99 4.77 5.19
CA LEU A 97 -0.88 6.11 5.79
C LEU A 97 -2.05 7.01 5.42
N VAL A 98 -2.52 6.95 4.16
CA VAL A 98 -3.71 7.68 3.69
C VAL A 98 -4.96 7.24 4.46
N LEU A 99 -5.22 5.93 4.53
CA LEU A 99 -6.42 5.35 5.14
C LEU A 99 -6.59 5.71 6.62
N TYR A 100 -5.48 5.81 7.36
CA TYR A 100 -5.48 6.12 8.79
C TYR A 100 -4.96 7.52 9.12
N SER A 101 -4.87 8.40 8.11
CA SER A 101 -4.43 9.78 8.33
C SER A 101 -5.43 10.53 9.21
N ASN A 102 -4.90 11.25 10.21
CA ASN A 102 -5.69 12.09 11.11
C ASN A 102 -5.40 13.59 10.94
N ASN A 103 -4.50 13.93 10.01
CA ASN A 103 -4.13 15.29 9.69
C ASN A 103 -3.70 15.38 8.22
N TYR A 104 -3.82 16.58 7.66
CA TYR A 104 -3.55 16.84 6.25
C TYR A 104 -2.11 16.52 5.83
N LEU A 105 -1.12 16.80 6.68
CA LEU A 105 0.28 16.54 6.36
C LEU A 105 0.56 15.03 6.22
N LEU A 106 -0.01 14.22 7.11
CA LEU A 106 0.11 12.76 7.05
C LEU A 106 -0.62 12.18 5.83
N PHE A 107 -1.78 12.74 5.48
CA PHE A 107 -2.50 12.39 4.26
C PHE A 107 -1.66 12.67 3.02
N LEU A 108 -1.11 13.88 2.90
CA LEU A 108 -0.27 14.29 1.75
C LEU A 108 1.02 13.46 1.68
N ALA A 109 1.69 13.23 2.81
CA ALA A 109 2.85 12.36 2.86
C ALA A 109 2.53 10.93 2.42
N GLY A 110 1.42 10.37 2.89
CA GLY A 110 0.94 9.05 2.46
C GLY A 110 0.61 9.00 0.96
N TRP A 111 0.02 10.08 0.43
CA TRP A 111 -0.29 10.23 -0.99
C TRP A 111 0.98 10.17 -1.84
N GLU A 112 2.00 10.97 -1.53
CA GLU A 112 3.27 10.99 -2.27
C GLU A 112 4.04 9.67 -2.15
N ILE A 113 4.08 9.07 -0.94
CA ILE A 113 4.69 7.75 -0.72
C ILE A 113 3.95 6.66 -1.53
N MET A 114 2.67 6.85 -1.82
CA MET A 114 1.90 5.94 -2.67
C MET A 114 2.15 6.20 -4.17
N THR A 115 2.08 7.44 -4.62
CA THR A 115 2.09 7.80 -6.05
C THR A 115 3.48 7.67 -6.68
N ILE A 116 4.52 8.10 -5.97
CA ILE A 116 5.90 8.10 -6.48
C ILE A 116 6.38 6.69 -6.86
N PRO A 117 6.29 5.70 -5.97
CA PRO A 117 6.69 4.34 -6.31
C PRO A 117 5.78 3.70 -7.37
N ALA A 118 4.51 4.10 -7.44
CA ALA A 118 3.56 3.56 -8.42
C ALA A 118 3.96 3.89 -9.86
N TYR A 119 4.28 5.16 -10.18
CA TYR A 119 4.71 5.48 -11.54
C TYR A 119 6.10 4.93 -11.86
N VAL A 120 7.00 4.81 -10.87
CA VAL A 120 8.30 4.13 -11.08
C VAL A 120 8.08 2.66 -11.41
N ALA A 121 7.18 1.97 -10.71
CA ALA A 121 6.81 0.59 -10.99
C ALA A 121 6.18 0.41 -12.38
N ILE A 122 5.31 1.35 -12.80
CA ILE A 122 4.77 1.38 -14.17
C ILE A 122 5.91 1.55 -15.17
N GLY A 123 6.87 2.45 -14.92
CA GLY A 123 8.02 2.66 -15.79
C GLY A 123 8.93 1.45 -15.93
N LEU A 124 9.11 0.66 -14.86
CA LEU A 124 9.91 -0.57 -14.89
C LEU A 124 9.27 -1.68 -15.73
N THR A 125 7.94 -1.69 -15.85
CA THR A 125 7.18 -2.75 -16.53
C THR A 125 6.70 -2.35 -17.93
N ALA A 126 6.60 -1.05 -18.20
CA ALA A 126 6.10 -0.54 -19.47
C ALA A 126 7.13 -0.70 -20.60
N LYS A 127 6.65 -1.08 -21.79
CA LYS A 127 7.44 -1.12 -23.03
C LYS A 127 7.71 0.28 -23.62
N ASN A 128 7.02 1.31 -23.14
CA ASN A 128 7.08 2.68 -23.61
C ASN A 128 7.03 3.64 -22.41
N ASN A 129 7.67 4.81 -22.53
CA ASN A 129 7.78 5.81 -21.46
C ASN A 129 6.54 6.71 -21.31
N ARG A 130 5.58 6.64 -22.25
CA ARG A 130 4.37 7.48 -22.21
C ARG A 130 3.44 7.17 -21.02
N PRO A 131 3.08 5.91 -20.70
CA PRO A 131 2.23 5.60 -19.56
C PRO A 131 2.73 6.12 -18.20
N PRO A 132 4.00 5.92 -17.79
CA PRO A 132 4.46 6.43 -16.50
C PRO A 132 4.51 7.96 -16.47
N PHE A 133 4.85 8.62 -17.59
CA PHE A 133 4.83 10.10 -17.67
C PHE A 133 3.43 10.68 -17.49
N VAL A 134 2.42 10.08 -18.15
CA VAL A 134 1.02 10.51 -18.02
C VAL A 134 0.54 10.31 -16.58
N PHE A 135 0.82 9.16 -15.97
CA PHE A 135 0.43 8.90 -14.58
C PHE A 135 1.08 9.89 -13.61
N MET A 136 2.38 10.16 -13.77
CA MET A 136 3.09 11.16 -12.97
C MET A 136 2.45 12.55 -13.11
N ALA A 137 2.23 13.02 -14.34
CA ALA A 137 1.64 14.33 -14.57
C ALA A 137 0.24 14.47 -13.94
N PHE A 138 -0.60 13.44 -14.02
CA PHE A 138 -1.90 13.44 -13.36
C PHE A 138 -1.80 13.43 -11.83
N GLY A 139 -0.87 12.63 -11.27
CA GLY A 139 -0.63 12.58 -9.83
C GLY A 139 -0.24 13.94 -9.27
N GLU A 140 0.79 14.56 -9.83
CA GLU A 140 1.32 15.85 -9.37
C GLU A 140 0.32 17.00 -9.54
N LEU A 141 -0.40 17.04 -10.69
CA LEU A 141 -1.41 18.07 -10.92
C LEU A 141 -2.58 17.93 -9.94
N SER A 142 -2.94 16.70 -9.55
CA SER A 142 -3.99 16.47 -8.55
C SER A 142 -3.61 16.99 -7.16
N THR A 143 -2.32 16.90 -6.78
CA THR A 143 -1.81 17.39 -5.51
C THR A 143 -1.86 18.93 -5.42
N ILE A 144 -1.62 19.64 -6.53
CA ILE A 144 -1.65 21.12 -6.59
C ILE A 144 -3.09 21.68 -6.50
N SER A 145 -4.07 20.90 -6.95
CA SER A 145 -5.48 21.34 -6.99
C SER A 145 -6.23 21.26 -5.65
N TYR A 146 -5.61 20.73 -4.60
CA TYR A 146 -6.15 20.58 -3.24
C TYR A 146 -5.49 21.54 -2.26
#